data_AF-A0A9P7VZP0-F1
#
_entry.id   AF-A0A9P7VZP0-F1
#
_cell.length_a   1.000
_cell.length_b   1.000
_cell.length_c   1.000
_cell.angle_alpha   90.00
_cell.angle_beta   90.00
_cell.angle_gamma   90.00
#
_symmetry.space_group_name_H-M   'P 1'
#
loop_
_entity.id
_entity.type
_entity.pdbx_description
1 polymer ?
#
loop_
_entity_poly.entity_id
_entity_poly.type
_entity_poly.pdbx_seq_one_letter_code
_entity_poly.pdbx_strand_id
1 'polypeptide(L)'
;MTMSRTDSSTTPTVVMPLSCATLESPAFGISLQDKIPENWIQHIHPQGWLYFSCPSLKIVTAYDIRDPDVYEILTLNSAEYPLSELEDAMEVQMSGHRNPGSLQSLALNLVINHLHCVASYQLQEVRNDVISLTDPYTLNRHRRLYWNFVCRYPSHIRCPDRAIPDASDALTWYYTDNLVRGSRSTVPFSKTECEDLRGVLNEMTLAQNAGSVAKTAFLAWFLREVCSFRDAEYHGLYTESTANTILAERQHPNPSPALERPSPYISPLVHLLINVVFFGIPKTYVAYLRQSLKYNGRLDNMRQNWGDYISRLVREYSSFLLIATVLLSSVPSLLCISVGMPDVMLARQYHFLRSRVLLQDAKWQQQCRSSPR
;
A
#
# COMPACT_ATOMS: atom_id res chain seq x y z
N MET A 1 20.79 -26.91 49.46
CA MET A 1 21.94 -25.99 49.41
C MET A 1 21.44 -24.70 48.76
N THR A 2 20.92 -23.82 49.58
CA THR A 2 20.16 -22.61 49.21
C THR A 2 21.07 -21.41 49.40
N MET A 3 21.40 -20.70 48.32
CA MET A 3 22.10 -19.42 48.39
C MET A 3 21.13 -18.29 48.09
N SER A 4 20.77 -17.57 49.15
CA SER A 4 20.08 -16.29 49.13
C SER A 4 21.11 -15.19 48.89
N ARG A 5 20.92 -14.40 47.83
CA ARG A 5 21.69 -13.20 47.54
C ARG A 5 20.76 -12.00 47.53
N THR A 6 20.86 -11.18 48.56
CA THR A 6 20.22 -9.87 48.71
C THR A 6 21.22 -8.80 48.33
N ASP A 7 21.05 -8.18 47.16
CA ASP A 7 21.75 -6.94 46.81
C ASP A 7 20.69 -5.87 46.47
N SER A 8 20.47 -4.97 47.42
CA SER A 8 19.62 -3.78 47.29
C SER A 8 20.45 -2.62 46.72
N SER A 9 20.28 -2.34 45.43
CA SER A 9 20.86 -1.17 44.76
C SER A 9 19.78 -0.15 44.47
N THR A 10 19.74 0.90 45.30
CA THR A 10 18.87 2.06 45.16
C THR A 10 19.48 3.02 44.15
N THR A 11 19.03 2.97 42.89
CA THR A 11 19.38 3.98 41.87
C THR A 11 18.48 5.22 42.00
N PRO A 12 19.05 6.44 41.96
CA PRO A 12 18.26 7.67 42.03
C PRO A 12 17.45 7.89 40.75
N THR A 13 16.12 7.97 40.90
CA THR A 13 15.18 8.34 39.85
C THR A 13 15.34 9.82 39.50
N VAL A 14 16.05 10.12 38.41
CA VAL A 14 16.09 11.46 37.83
C VAL A 14 14.81 11.66 37.02
N VAL A 15 13.86 12.40 37.60
CA VAL A 15 12.65 12.86 36.92
C VAL A 15 13.03 13.99 35.97
N MET A 16 13.18 13.69 34.68
CA MET A 16 13.30 14.70 33.63
C MET A 16 11.89 15.18 33.26
N PRO A 17 11.55 16.47 33.43
CA PRO A 17 10.31 17.01 32.88
C PRO A 17 10.45 17.04 31.35
N LEU A 18 9.67 16.20 30.66
CA LEU A 18 9.44 16.29 29.21
C LEU A 18 8.66 17.57 28.92
N SER A 19 9.36 18.70 28.91
CA SER A 19 8.88 19.94 28.31
C SER A 19 8.98 19.77 26.80
N CYS A 20 7.83 19.51 26.17
CA CYS A 20 7.70 19.50 24.72
C CYS A 20 8.09 20.89 24.21
N ALA A 21 9.26 21.00 23.59
CA ALA A 21 9.74 22.24 23.02
C ALA A 21 8.87 22.63 21.82
N THR A 22 8.05 23.65 22.00
CA THR A 22 7.34 24.35 20.95
C THR A 22 8.37 25.02 20.04
N LEU A 23 8.65 24.42 18.88
CA LEU A 23 9.47 25.03 17.84
C LEU A 23 8.71 26.22 17.24
N GLU A 24 9.10 27.43 17.62
CA GLU A 24 8.60 28.67 17.03
C GLU A 24 9.09 28.77 15.57
N SER A 25 8.22 28.37 14.65
CA SER A 25 8.40 28.56 13.21
C SER A 25 8.20 30.04 12.84
N PRO A 26 9.02 30.62 11.94
CA PRO A 26 8.99 32.05 11.63
C PRO A 26 7.68 32.48 10.93
N ALA A 27 6.85 33.20 11.68
CA ALA A 27 5.97 34.31 11.31
C ALA A 27 5.37 34.33 9.88
N PHE A 28 4.46 33.40 9.58
CA PHE A 28 3.28 33.74 8.76
C PHE A 28 2.21 34.31 9.71
N GLY A 29 2.11 35.64 9.74
CA GLY A 29 1.18 36.40 10.58
C GLY A 29 -0.28 36.26 10.14
N ILE A 30 -0.85 35.07 10.24
CA ILE A 30 -2.30 34.88 10.29
C ILE A 30 -2.67 34.75 11.76
N SER A 31 -3.00 35.90 12.38
CA SER A 31 -3.63 35.95 13.70
C SER A 31 -5.09 35.50 13.61
N LEU A 32 -5.31 34.29 13.10
CA LEU A 32 -6.52 33.56 13.37
C LEU A 32 -6.32 32.93 14.75
N GLN A 33 -6.68 33.67 15.80
CA GLN A 33 -7.09 33.03 17.05
C GLN A 33 -8.40 32.29 16.75
N ASP A 34 -8.28 31.20 16.01
CA ASP A 34 -9.29 30.21 15.81
C ASP A 34 -9.53 29.55 17.15
N LYS A 35 -10.52 30.05 17.89
CA LYS A 35 -10.94 29.41 19.12
C LYS A 35 -11.50 28.04 18.76
N ILE A 36 -10.74 27.01 19.07
CA ILE A 36 -11.23 25.62 19.06
C ILE A 36 -12.48 25.58 19.95
N PRO A 37 -13.62 25.06 19.44
CA PRO A 37 -14.84 24.93 20.22
C PRO A 37 -14.62 24.18 21.55
N GLU A 38 -15.43 24.50 22.56
CA GLU A 38 -15.29 23.89 23.88
C GLU A 38 -15.43 22.36 23.80
N ASN A 39 -14.64 21.63 24.60
CA ASN A 39 -14.56 20.16 24.64
C ASN A 39 -13.94 19.47 23.41
N TRP A 40 -13.41 20.23 22.45
CA TRP A 40 -12.61 19.66 21.36
C TRP A 40 -11.12 19.72 21.67
N ILE A 41 -10.42 18.66 21.28
CA ILE A 41 -8.97 18.52 21.44
C ILE A 41 -8.37 18.44 20.04
N GLN A 42 -7.44 19.35 19.75
CA GLN A 42 -6.63 19.29 18.54
C GLN A 42 -5.46 18.32 18.74
N HIS A 43 -5.26 17.46 17.76
CA HIS A 43 -4.16 16.50 17.70
C HIS A 43 -3.29 16.78 16.48
N ILE A 44 -2.01 16.43 16.59
CA ILE A 44 -1.06 16.47 15.48
C ILE A 44 -0.73 15.03 15.11
N HIS A 45 -1.02 14.65 13.87
CA HIS A 45 -0.61 13.37 13.32
C HIS A 45 0.92 13.32 13.18
N PRO A 46 1.59 12.15 13.31
CA PRO A 46 3.03 12.02 13.10
C PRO A 46 3.57 12.51 11.74
N GLN A 47 2.70 12.63 10.74
CA GLN A 47 3.03 13.21 9.42
C GLN A 47 2.81 14.73 9.33
N GLY A 48 2.45 15.39 10.43
CA GLY A 48 2.35 16.86 10.54
C GLY A 48 0.98 17.47 10.25
N TRP A 49 -0.03 16.69 9.86
CA TRP A 49 -1.39 17.19 9.65
C TRP A 49 -2.23 17.18 10.93
N LEU A 50 -3.25 18.04 11.00
CA LEU A 50 -4.12 18.21 12.17
C LEU A 50 -5.39 17.37 12.07
N TYR A 51 -5.92 16.98 13.23
CA TYR A 51 -7.26 16.42 13.35
C TYR A 51 -7.82 16.72 14.74
N PHE A 52 -9.11 16.49 14.94
CA PHE A 52 -9.80 16.89 16.16
C PHE A 52 -10.61 15.74 16.75
N SER A 53 -10.67 15.68 18.08
CA SER A 53 -11.51 14.72 18.81
C SER A 53 -12.33 15.44 19.87
N CYS A 54 -13.56 15.00 20.10
CA CYS A 54 -14.41 15.44 21.20
C CYS A 54 -14.75 14.23 22.08
N PRO A 55 -14.02 14.01 23.20
CA PRO A 55 -14.23 12.83 24.04
C PRO A 55 -15.63 12.73 24.66
N SER A 56 -16.24 13.87 24.99
CA SER A 56 -17.60 13.90 25.57
C SER A 56 -18.67 13.42 24.59
N LEU A 57 -18.47 13.68 23.29
CA LEU A 57 -19.36 13.22 22.22
C LEU A 57 -18.89 11.92 21.57
N LYS A 58 -17.70 11.42 21.93
CA LYS A 58 -17.05 10.26 21.31
C LYS A 58 -16.90 10.43 19.77
N ILE A 59 -16.54 11.63 19.32
CA ILE A 59 -16.38 11.97 17.89
C ILE A 59 -14.92 12.24 17.55
N VAL A 60 -14.49 11.76 16.39
CA VAL A 60 -13.20 12.08 15.78
C VAL A 60 -13.42 12.58 14.35
N THR A 61 -12.67 13.60 13.94
CA THR A 61 -12.77 14.15 12.58
C THR A 61 -11.43 14.69 12.08
N ALA A 62 -11.18 14.54 10.78
CA ALA A 62 -10.01 15.15 10.11
C ALA A 62 -10.32 16.55 9.54
N TYR A 63 -11.56 17.01 9.65
CA TYR A 63 -11.97 18.30 9.11
C TYR A 63 -11.67 19.42 10.10
N ASP A 64 -11.43 20.61 9.58
CA ASP A 64 -11.06 21.74 10.40
C ASP A 64 -12.28 22.33 11.11
N ILE A 65 -12.46 21.98 12.39
CA ILE A 65 -13.60 22.45 13.20
C ILE A 65 -13.51 23.94 13.56
N ARG A 66 -12.41 24.60 13.21
CA ARG A 66 -12.24 26.05 13.36
C ARG A 66 -13.05 26.79 12.31
N ASP A 67 -13.36 26.13 11.19
CA ASP A 67 -14.33 26.60 10.21
C ASP A 67 -15.76 26.43 10.78
N PRO A 68 -16.52 27.53 10.98
CA PRO A 68 -17.85 27.47 11.55
C PRO A 68 -18.83 26.64 10.73
N ASP A 69 -18.68 26.58 9.40
CA ASP A 69 -19.56 25.80 8.52
C ASP A 69 -19.34 24.29 8.76
N VAL A 70 -18.07 23.89 8.89
CA VAL A 70 -17.68 22.50 9.23
C VAL A 70 -18.19 22.13 10.61
N TYR A 71 -18.04 23.04 11.59
CA TYR A 71 -18.52 22.81 12.95
C TYR A 71 -20.04 22.68 13.02
N GLU A 72 -20.80 23.51 12.31
CA GLU A 72 -22.25 23.42 12.22
C GLU A 72 -22.69 22.09 11.60
N ILE A 73 -22.06 21.67 10.50
CA ILE A 73 -22.34 20.37 9.86
C ILE A 73 -22.07 19.21 10.82
N LEU A 74 -20.94 19.22 11.53
CA LEU A 74 -20.61 18.19 12.52
C LEU A 74 -21.59 18.19 13.69
N THR A 75 -22.00 19.37 14.15
CA THR A 75 -23.00 19.50 15.22
C THR A 75 -24.35 18.91 14.79
N LEU A 76 -24.83 19.23 13.59
CA LEU A 76 -26.06 18.65 13.04
C LEU A 76 -25.95 17.13 12.89
N ASN A 77 -24.84 16.63 12.32
CA ASN A 77 -24.60 15.19 12.16
C ASN A 77 -24.53 14.47 13.51
N SER A 78 -23.97 15.12 14.54
CA SER A 78 -23.89 14.57 15.90
C SER A 78 -25.25 14.45 16.58
N ALA A 79 -26.18 15.37 16.28
CA ALA A 79 -27.54 15.32 16.80
C ALA A 79 -28.40 14.23 16.10
N GLU A 80 -28.12 13.94 14.83
CA GLU A 80 -28.82 12.90 14.07
C GLU A 80 -28.31 11.48 14.37
N TYR A 81 -27.04 11.33 14.79
CA TYR A 81 -26.43 10.03 15.06
C TYR A 81 -26.73 9.55 16.50
N PRO A 82 -27.01 8.25 16.73
CA PRO A 82 -27.35 7.72 18.07
C PRO A 82 -26.11 7.61 18.98
N LEU A 83 -25.47 8.73 19.31
CA LEU A 83 -24.26 8.79 20.15
C LEU A 83 -24.49 8.25 21.57
N SER A 84 -25.72 8.31 22.07
CA SER A 84 -26.10 7.76 23.37
C SER A 84 -26.05 6.23 23.42
N GLU A 85 -26.06 5.55 22.27
CA GLU A 85 -25.94 4.09 22.18
C GLU A 85 -24.47 3.62 22.19
N LEU A 86 -23.50 4.54 22.06
CA LEU A 86 -22.08 4.20 22.06
C LEU A 86 -21.59 3.88 23.47
N GLU A 87 -20.97 2.71 23.63
CA GLU A 87 -20.31 2.28 24.86
C GLU A 87 -19.03 3.07 25.13
N ASP A 88 -18.46 2.98 26.33
CA ASP A 88 -17.31 3.80 26.75
C ASP A 88 -16.04 3.58 25.93
N ALA A 89 -15.86 2.37 25.40
CA ALA A 89 -14.73 2.04 24.52
C ALA A 89 -15.02 2.30 23.04
N MET A 90 -16.14 2.95 22.71
CA MET A 90 -16.53 3.24 21.33
C MET A 90 -16.40 4.71 20.98
N GLU A 91 -16.10 4.99 19.72
CA GLU A 91 -16.17 6.33 19.14
C GLU A 91 -16.59 6.27 17.67
N VAL A 92 -16.95 7.41 17.11
CA VAL A 92 -17.35 7.54 15.71
C VAL A 92 -16.45 8.52 14.97
N GLN A 93 -15.92 8.07 13.84
CA GLN A 93 -15.26 8.94 12.89
C GLN A 93 -16.31 9.59 12.00
N MET A 94 -16.49 10.90 12.12
CA MET A 94 -17.42 11.66 11.29
C MET A 94 -16.73 12.25 10.06
N SER A 95 -17.30 11.97 8.90
CA SER A 95 -16.91 12.59 7.64
C SER A 95 -17.65 13.91 7.48
N GLY A 96 -16.96 15.05 7.58
CA GLY A 96 -17.51 16.40 7.45
C GLY A 96 -17.98 16.79 6.05
N HIS A 97 -18.01 15.87 5.08
CA HIS A 97 -18.47 16.17 3.74
C HIS A 97 -19.97 15.94 3.60
N ARG A 98 -20.75 17.01 3.77
CA ARG A 98 -22.17 17.02 3.40
C ARG A 98 -22.32 17.82 2.11
N ASN A 99 -22.78 17.17 1.05
CA ASN A 99 -23.47 17.91 -0.01
C ASN A 99 -24.84 18.31 0.54
N PRO A 100 -25.15 19.61 0.70
CA PRO A 100 -26.46 20.03 1.19
C PRO A 100 -27.54 19.45 0.26
N GLY A 101 -28.41 18.60 0.83
CA GLY A 101 -29.46 17.89 0.10
C GLY A 101 -29.24 16.40 -0.15
N SER A 102 -28.06 15.82 0.14
CA SER A 102 -27.87 14.37 0.03
C SER A 102 -28.03 13.66 1.39
N LEU A 103 -29.01 12.76 1.50
CA LEU A 103 -29.19 11.82 2.62
C LEU A 103 -28.01 10.82 2.75
N GLN A 104 -27.07 10.82 1.80
CA GLN A 104 -25.94 9.90 1.77
C GLN A 104 -24.84 10.20 2.82
N SER A 105 -24.90 11.37 3.48
CA SER A 105 -23.85 11.83 4.40
C SER A 105 -23.68 10.96 5.65
N LEU A 106 -24.75 10.35 6.18
CA LEU A 106 -24.68 9.52 7.39
C LEU A 106 -24.08 8.13 7.13
N ALA A 107 -24.12 7.65 5.89
CA ALA A 107 -23.68 6.29 5.52
C ALA A 107 -22.15 6.10 5.57
N LEU A 108 -21.39 7.19 5.77
CA LEU A 108 -19.92 7.17 5.76
C LEU A 108 -19.31 7.36 7.16
N ASN A 109 -20.13 7.36 8.22
CA ASN A 109 -19.64 7.38 9.59
C ASN A 109 -19.09 6.00 9.95
N LEU A 110 -17.83 5.95 10.37
CA LEU A 110 -17.18 4.71 10.79
C LEU A 110 -17.26 4.63 12.32
N VAL A 111 -17.88 3.59 12.84
CA VAL A 111 -17.93 3.29 14.28
C VAL A 111 -16.73 2.43 14.65
N ILE A 112 -16.06 2.80 15.73
CA ILE A 112 -14.84 2.19 16.21
C ILE A 112 -15.11 1.62 17.60
N ASN A 113 -14.76 0.36 17.82
CA ASN A 113 -14.75 -0.28 19.12
C ASN A 113 -13.31 -0.62 19.51
N HIS A 114 -12.75 0.18 20.42
CA HIS A 114 -11.36 0.05 20.88
C HIS A 114 -11.12 -1.20 21.72
N LEU A 115 -12.12 -1.67 22.45
CA LEU A 115 -12.02 -2.86 23.31
C LEU A 115 -11.70 -4.11 22.47
N HIS A 116 -12.37 -4.26 21.35
CA HIS A 116 -12.21 -5.42 20.47
C HIS A 116 -11.32 -5.16 19.24
N CYS A 117 -10.85 -3.92 19.07
CA CYS A 117 -10.06 -3.48 17.93
C CYS A 117 -10.78 -3.74 16.59
N VAL A 118 -12.06 -3.37 16.50
CA VAL A 118 -12.90 -3.55 15.31
C VAL A 118 -13.58 -2.23 14.92
N ALA A 119 -13.91 -2.07 13.65
CA ALA A 119 -14.68 -0.94 13.15
C ALA A 119 -15.62 -1.35 12.01
N SER A 120 -16.78 -0.69 11.92
CA SER A 120 -17.75 -0.86 10.84
C SER A 120 -18.55 0.43 10.62
N TYR A 121 -19.13 0.57 9.43
CA TYR A 121 -20.08 1.64 9.12
C TYR A 121 -21.45 1.43 9.76
N GLN A 122 -21.70 0.24 10.32
CA GLN A 122 -22.93 -0.10 11.03
C GLN A 122 -22.64 -0.31 12.52
N LEU A 123 -23.31 0.44 13.39
CA LEU A 123 -23.14 0.34 14.84
C LEU A 123 -23.38 -1.08 15.37
N GLN A 124 -24.39 -1.77 14.85
CA GLN A 124 -24.76 -3.11 15.33
C GLN A 124 -23.67 -4.17 15.07
N GLU A 125 -22.83 -3.99 14.05
CA GLU A 125 -21.78 -4.96 13.69
C GLU A 125 -20.55 -4.89 14.60
N VAL A 126 -20.41 -3.84 15.41
CA VAL A 126 -19.27 -3.62 16.30
C VAL A 126 -19.64 -3.66 17.79
N ARG A 127 -20.85 -4.10 18.13
CA ARG A 127 -21.26 -4.28 19.53
C ARG A 127 -20.59 -5.50 20.14
N ASN A 128 -20.32 -5.45 21.44
CA ASN A 128 -19.54 -6.49 22.14
C ASN A 128 -20.20 -7.88 22.07
N ASP A 129 -21.53 -7.93 22.11
CA ASP A 129 -22.33 -9.16 21.99
C ASP A 129 -22.22 -9.78 20.60
N VAL A 130 -22.26 -8.96 19.54
CA VAL A 130 -22.23 -9.40 18.14
C VAL A 130 -20.84 -9.87 17.70
N ILE A 131 -19.77 -9.26 18.21
CA ILE A 131 -18.39 -9.58 17.80
C ILE A 131 -18.03 -11.05 18.05
N SER A 132 -18.53 -11.63 19.14
CA SER A 132 -18.30 -13.03 19.49
C SER A 132 -18.95 -14.02 18.51
N LEU A 133 -20.02 -13.60 17.84
CA LEU A 133 -20.80 -14.38 16.88
C LEU A 133 -20.38 -14.14 15.43
N THR A 134 -19.53 -13.13 15.19
CA THR A 134 -19.10 -12.73 13.86
C THR A 134 -18.14 -13.77 13.28
N ASP A 135 -18.34 -14.14 12.02
CA ASP A 135 -17.45 -15.09 11.36
C ASP A 135 -16.01 -14.53 11.26
N PRO A 136 -14.97 -15.39 11.27
CA PRO A 136 -13.57 -14.94 11.30
C PRO A 136 -13.17 -14.03 10.13
N TYR A 137 -13.78 -14.19 8.97
CA TYR A 137 -13.47 -13.40 7.78
C TYR A 137 -14.03 -11.99 7.89
N THR A 138 -15.31 -11.86 8.24
CA THR A 138 -15.94 -10.56 8.51
C THR A 138 -15.26 -9.85 9.69
N LEU A 139 -14.91 -10.59 10.74
CA LEU A 139 -14.15 -10.04 11.86
C LEU A 139 -12.80 -9.47 11.43
N ASN A 140 -12.07 -10.16 10.54
CA ASN A 140 -10.82 -9.67 10.00
C ASN A 140 -11.00 -8.39 9.17
N ARG A 141 -12.09 -8.29 8.40
CA ARG A 141 -12.46 -7.07 7.68
C ARG A 141 -12.72 -5.90 8.64
N HIS A 142 -13.43 -6.12 9.74
CA HIS A 142 -13.65 -5.08 10.75
C HIS A 142 -12.35 -4.66 11.46
N ARG A 143 -11.45 -5.62 11.75
CA ARG A 143 -10.11 -5.30 12.28
C ARG A 143 -9.27 -4.49 11.30
N ARG A 144 -9.36 -4.78 9.99
CA ARG A 144 -8.69 -3.99 8.96
C ARG A 144 -9.16 -2.53 8.97
N LEU A 145 -10.46 -2.30 9.08
CA LEU A 145 -11.04 -0.95 9.19
C LEU A 145 -10.57 -0.24 10.47
N TYR A 146 -10.55 -0.95 11.60
CA TYR A 146 -10.03 -0.42 12.86
C TYR A 146 -8.57 0.03 12.74
N TRP A 147 -7.68 -0.83 12.26
CA TRP A 147 -6.27 -0.49 12.14
C TRP A 147 -6.02 0.61 11.11
N ASN A 148 -6.84 0.70 10.06
CA ASN A 148 -6.83 1.84 9.16
C ASN A 148 -7.25 3.15 9.84
N PHE A 149 -8.22 3.10 10.75
CA PHE A 149 -8.59 4.25 11.58
C PHE A 149 -7.45 4.66 12.52
N VAL A 150 -6.87 3.72 13.28
CA VAL A 150 -5.75 4.02 14.21
C VAL A 150 -4.54 4.56 13.45
N CYS A 151 -4.26 4.06 12.24
CA CYS A 151 -3.21 4.61 11.37
C CYS A 151 -3.42 6.09 11.06
N ARG A 152 -4.67 6.52 10.90
CA ARG A 152 -5.02 7.91 10.58
C ARG A 152 -5.08 8.77 11.84
N TYR A 153 -5.42 8.22 12.99
CA TYR A 153 -5.62 9.01 14.21
C TYR A 153 -4.87 8.41 15.41
N PRO A 154 -3.53 8.27 15.36
CA PRO A 154 -2.79 7.53 16.37
C PRO A 154 -2.55 8.34 17.66
N SER A 155 -2.65 9.67 17.63
CA SER A 155 -2.23 10.55 18.72
C SER A 155 -3.22 10.61 19.88
N HIS A 156 -4.52 10.40 19.63
CA HIS A 156 -5.55 10.42 20.67
C HIS A 156 -5.85 9.03 21.24
N ILE A 157 -5.32 7.98 20.60
CA ILE A 157 -5.58 6.58 20.95
C ILE A 157 -4.41 6.04 21.74
N ARG A 158 -4.71 5.48 22.91
CA ARG A 158 -3.75 4.62 23.62
C ARG A 158 -3.58 3.32 22.84
N CYS A 159 -2.34 2.95 22.53
CA CYS A 159 -2.03 1.68 21.89
C CYS A 159 -2.72 0.52 22.64
N PRO A 160 -3.55 -0.30 21.98
CA PRO A 160 -4.18 -1.44 22.61
C PRO A 160 -3.14 -2.43 23.16
N ASP A 161 -3.35 -2.95 24.37
CA ASP A 161 -2.39 -3.83 25.04
C ASP A 161 -2.13 -5.12 24.25
N ARG A 162 -3.14 -5.57 23.50
CA ARG A 162 -3.08 -6.74 22.60
C ARG A 162 -2.29 -6.52 21.30
N ALA A 163 -1.97 -5.28 20.93
CA ALA A 163 -1.37 -4.98 19.64
C ALA A 163 0.02 -5.61 19.47
N ILE A 164 0.84 -5.56 20.51
CA ILE A 164 2.18 -6.18 20.51
C ILE A 164 2.12 -7.70 20.39
N PRO A 165 1.38 -8.44 21.24
CA PRO A 165 1.32 -9.90 21.10
C PRO A 165 0.70 -10.31 19.76
N ASP A 166 -0.36 -9.65 19.30
CA ASP A 166 -0.97 -9.92 17.99
C ASP A 166 0.06 -9.72 16.84
N ALA A 167 0.90 -8.68 16.93
CA ALA A 167 1.94 -8.41 15.94
C ALA A 167 3.08 -9.45 16.00
N SER A 168 3.51 -9.81 17.20
CA SER A 168 4.54 -10.84 17.43
C SER A 168 4.10 -12.22 16.92
N ASP A 169 2.84 -12.58 17.14
CA ASP A 169 2.26 -13.84 16.67
C ASP A 169 2.19 -13.88 15.14
N ALA A 170 1.76 -12.78 14.52
CA ALA A 170 1.74 -12.67 13.05
C ALA A 170 3.15 -12.79 12.45
N LEU A 171 4.15 -12.10 13.00
CA LEU A 171 5.55 -12.20 12.57
C LEU A 171 6.11 -13.61 12.75
N THR A 172 5.80 -14.26 13.87
CA THR A 172 6.24 -15.63 14.15
C THR A 172 5.64 -16.61 13.12
N TRP A 173 4.36 -16.45 12.78
CA TRP A 173 3.72 -17.26 11.76
C TRP A 173 4.31 -17.00 10.36
N TYR A 174 4.50 -15.74 9.96
CA TYR A 174 5.13 -15.39 8.68
C TYR A 174 6.55 -15.95 8.58
N TYR A 175 7.36 -15.80 9.62
CA TYR A 175 8.70 -16.36 9.68
C TYR A 175 8.68 -17.88 9.55
N THR A 176 7.75 -18.56 10.23
CA THR A 176 7.61 -20.02 10.16
C THR A 176 7.18 -20.48 8.77
N ASP A 177 6.21 -19.81 8.13
CA ASP A 177 5.78 -20.14 6.77
C ASP A 177 6.93 -19.94 5.76
N ASN A 178 7.73 -18.89 5.93
CA ASN A 178 8.97 -18.68 5.16
C ASN A 178 9.96 -19.84 5.32
N LEU A 179 10.14 -20.37 6.54
CA LEU A 179 11.04 -21.51 6.78
C LEU A 179 10.51 -22.81 6.17
N VAL A 180 9.21 -23.07 6.29
CA VAL A 180 8.59 -24.33 5.83
C VAL A 180 8.44 -24.34 4.31
N ARG A 181 8.03 -23.22 3.70
CA ARG A 181 7.69 -23.14 2.27
C ARG A 181 8.77 -22.45 1.43
N GLY A 182 9.73 -21.76 2.03
CA GLY A 182 10.82 -21.09 1.32
C GLY A 182 10.33 -20.05 0.32
N SER A 183 10.71 -20.22 -0.95
CA SER A 183 10.29 -19.35 -2.06
C SER A 183 8.82 -19.51 -2.45
N ARG A 184 8.13 -20.56 -1.96
CA ARG A 184 6.70 -20.79 -2.21
C ARG A 184 5.78 -20.13 -1.17
N SER A 185 6.35 -19.53 -0.14
CA SER A 185 5.59 -18.81 0.87
C SER A 185 4.89 -17.60 0.25
N THR A 186 3.61 -17.42 0.58
CA THR A 186 2.78 -16.29 0.10
C THR A 186 2.72 -15.15 1.10
N VAL A 187 3.36 -15.29 2.25
CA VAL A 187 3.28 -14.31 3.34
C VAL A 187 3.91 -12.97 2.96
N PRO A 188 3.47 -11.86 3.59
CA PRO A 188 3.78 -10.54 3.07
C PRO A 188 5.22 -10.10 3.28
N PHE A 189 5.87 -10.63 4.31
CA PHE A 189 7.22 -10.29 4.69
C PHE A 189 8.16 -11.48 4.47
N SER A 190 9.34 -11.19 3.93
CA SER A 190 10.45 -12.12 3.86
C SER A 190 10.99 -12.47 5.25
N LYS A 191 11.83 -13.51 5.30
CA LYS A 191 12.48 -13.94 6.55
C LYS A 191 13.28 -12.81 7.21
N THR A 192 14.08 -12.09 6.44
CA THR A 192 14.91 -10.98 6.92
C THR A 192 14.06 -9.81 7.40
N GLU A 193 13.01 -9.44 6.65
CA GLU A 193 12.07 -8.40 7.09
C GLU A 193 11.35 -8.79 8.39
N CYS A 194 11.00 -10.07 8.59
CA CYS A 194 10.42 -10.52 9.86
C CYS A 194 11.40 -10.38 11.03
N GLU A 195 12.69 -10.63 10.84
CA GLU A 195 13.73 -10.45 11.86
C GLU A 195 13.91 -8.95 12.20
N ASP A 196 13.97 -8.09 11.18
CA ASP A 196 14.10 -6.64 11.34
C ASP A 196 12.87 -6.04 12.06
N LEU A 197 11.66 -6.38 11.61
CA LEU A 197 10.41 -5.93 12.21
C LEU A 197 10.27 -6.41 13.66
N ARG A 198 10.75 -7.61 13.97
CA ARG A 198 10.77 -8.14 15.34
C ARG A 198 11.76 -7.37 16.22
N GLY A 199 12.91 -6.94 15.67
CA GLY A 199 13.83 -6.03 16.33
C GLY A 199 13.14 -4.73 16.75
N VAL A 200 12.47 -4.07 15.81
CA VAL A 200 11.69 -2.84 16.06
C VAL A 200 10.58 -3.08 17.09
N LEU A 201 9.86 -4.20 16.99
CA LEU A 201 8.79 -4.53 17.94
C LEU A 201 9.33 -4.68 19.38
N ASN A 202 10.49 -5.34 19.54
CA ASN A 202 11.15 -5.48 20.84
C ASN A 202 11.54 -4.12 21.42
N GLU A 203 12.08 -3.20 20.63
CA GLU A 203 12.36 -1.83 21.08
C GLU A 203 11.09 -1.10 21.57
N MET A 204 9.95 -1.32 20.91
CA MET A 204 8.67 -0.72 21.30
C MET A 204 8.05 -1.34 22.57
N THR A 205 8.53 -2.50 23.03
CA THR A 205 8.13 -3.08 24.32
C THR A 205 8.76 -2.40 25.52
N LEU A 206 9.84 -1.64 25.32
CA LEU A 206 10.52 -0.92 26.40
C LEU A 206 9.54 0.07 27.06
N ALA A 207 9.63 0.20 28.40
CA ALA A 207 8.73 1.04 29.18
C ALA A 207 8.71 2.51 28.74
N GLN A 208 9.85 3.02 28.24
CA GLN A 208 9.98 4.38 27.68
C GLN A 208 9.03 4.64 26.49
N ASN A 209 8.61 3.58 25.79
CA ASN A 209 7.76 3.66 24.61
C ASN A 209 6.27 3.40 24.93
N ALA A 210 5.86 3.22 26.18
CA ALA A 210 4.49 2.85 26.55
C ALA A 210 3.42 3.83 26.05
N GLY A 211 3.74 5.14 26.03
CA GLY A 211 2.86 6.20 25.54
C GLY A 211 3.28 6.83 24.21
N SER A 212 4.19 6.18 23.46
CA SER A 212 4.71 6.76 22.22
C SER A 212 3.66 6.71 21.11
N VAL A 213 3.32 7.87 20.53
CA VAL A 213 2.44 7.95 19.34
C VAL A 213 3.06 7.20 18.16
N ALA A 214 4.39 7.23 18.03
CA ALA A 214 5.10 6.51 16.97
C ALA A 214 4.90 4.99 17.11
N LYS A 215 4.85 4.46 18.34
CA LYS A 215 4.52 3.06 18.60
C LYS A 215 3.10 2.73 18.15
N THR A 216 2.10 3.56 18.51
CA THR A 216 0.71 3.37 18.08
C THR A 216 0.61 3.39 16.55
N ALA A 217 1.24 4.36 15.90
CA ALA A 217 1.22 4.51 14.45
C ALA A 217 1.88 3.33 13.72
N PHE A 218 3.05 2.88 14.20
CA PHE A 218 3.75 1.72 13.64
C PHE A 218 2.93 0.43 13.78
N LEU A 219 2.42 0.14 14.98
CA LEU A 219 1.62 -1.06 15.24
C LEU A 219 0.32 -1.04 14.43
N ALA A 220 -0.31 0.12 14.30
CA ALA A 220 -1.49 0.26 13.47
C ALA A 220 -1.20 -0.02 12.00
N TRP A 221 -0.10 0.52 11.47
CA TRP A 221 0.33 0.25 10.10
C TRP A 221 0.58 -1.25 9.90
N PHE A 222 1.38 -1.86 10.78
CA PHE A 222 1.73 -3.26 10.68
C PHE A 222 0.50 -4.18 10.75
N LEU A 223 -0.37 -3.99 11.75
CA LEU A 223 -1.56 -4.82 11.93
C LEU A 223 -2.62 -4.58 10.84
N ARG A 224 -2.66 -3.39 10.25
CA ARG A 224 -3.44 -3.14 9.03
C ARG A 224 -2.93 -3.99 7.87
N GLU A 225 -1.62 -4.07 7.65
CA GLU A 225 -1.04 -4.93 6.60
C GLU A 225 -1.30 -6.42 6.87
N VAL A 226 -1.20 -6.86 8.13
CA VAL A 226 -1.56 -8.24 8.55
C VAL A 226 -3.01 -8.56 8.20
N CYS A 227 -3.94 -7.68 8.58
CA CYS A 227 -5.36 -7.86 8.31
C CYS A 227 -5.66 -7.78 6.80
N SER A 228 -5.00 -6.89 6.05
CA SER A 228 -5.14 -6.79 4.60
C SER A 228 -4.65 -8.05 3.89
N PHE A 229 -3.54 -8.63 4.34
CA PHE A 229 -3.05 -9.90 3.82
C PHE A 229 -4.04 -11.05 4.11
N ARG A 230 -4.52 -11.15 5.36
CA ARG A 230 -5.52 -12.17 5.74
C ARG A 230 -6.81 -12.06 4.94
N ASP A 231 -7.24 -10.84 4.62
CA ASP A 231 -8.42 -10.57 3.78
C ASP A 231 -8.20 -11.07 2.34
N ALA A 232 -7.03 -10.77 1.75
CA ALA A 232 -6.66 -11.25 0.41
C ALA A 232 -6.50 -12.78 0.31
N GLU A 233 -6.12 -13.41 1.42
CA GLU A 233 -6.01 -14.87 1.54
C GLU A 233 -7.31 -15.56 1.98
N TYR A 234 -8.43 -14.83 2.09
CA TYR A 234 -9.72 -15.37 2.52
C TYR A 234 -9.61 -16.14 3.85
N HIS A 235 -8.82 -15.61 4.78
CA HIS A 235 -8.46 -16.28 6.02
C HIS A 235 -9.71 -16.70 6.82
N GLY A 236 -9.82 -18.00 7.10
CA GLY A 236 -10.92 -18.59 7.85
C GLY A 236 -12.15 -19.01 7.03
N LEU A 237 -12.16 -18.79 5.70
CA LEU A 237 -13.28 -19.21 4.83
C LEU A 237 -13.12 -20.62 4.26
N TYR A 238 -11.90 -21.04 3.95
CA TYR A 238 -11.64 -22.29 3.26
C TYR A 238 -11.09 -23.36 4.19
N THR A 239 -11.51 -24.62 3.95
CA THR A 239 -10.88 -25.79 4.56
C THR A 239 -9.48 -26.01 3.96
N GLU A 240 -8.65 -26.80 4.64
CA GLU A 240 -7.28 -27.09 4.20
C GLU A 240 -7.20 -27.60 2.76
N SER A 241 -8.09 -28.52 2.37
CA SER A 241 -8.13 -29.08 1.01
C SER A 241 -8.41 -28.01 -0.05
N THR A 242 -9.41 -27.16 0.19
CA THR A 242 -9.75 -26.05 -0.73
C THR A 242 -8.64 -25.01 -0.76
N ALA A 243 -8.05 -24.66 0.38
CA ALA A 243 -6.94 -23.73 0.47
C ALA A 243 -5.70 -24.25 -0.30
N ASN A 244 -5.36 -25.53 -0.15
CA ASN A 244 -4.26 -26.15 -0.88
C ASN A 244 -4.51 -26.20 -2.39
N THR A 245 -5.75 -26.40 -2.81
CA THR A 245 -6.14 -26.36 -4.23
C THR A 245 -5.95 -24.94 -4.80
N ILE A 246 -6.45 -23.93 -4.11
CA ILE A 246 -6.27 -22.51 -4.49
C ILE A 246 -4.79 -22.13 -4.53
N LEU A 247 -4.00 -22.58 -3.55
CA LEU A 247 -2.56 -22.33 -3.51
C LEU A 247 -1.83 -23.03 -4.66
N ALA A 248 -2.18 -24.27 -4.99
CA ALA A 248 -1.63 -24.98 -6.13
C ALA A 248 -1.95 -24.26 -7.45
N GLU A 249 -3.20 -23.81 -7.62
CA GLU A 249 -3.61 -23.01 -8.78
C GLU A 249 -2.86 -21.67 -8.88
N ARG A 250 -2.50 -21.05 -7.76
CA ARG A 250 -1.70 -19.81 -7.74
C ARG A 250 -0.22 -20.08 -8.03
N GLN A 251 0.32 -21.20 -7.56
CA GLN A 251 1.73 -21.58 -7.75
C GLN A 251 2.02 -22.06 -9.17
N HIS A 252 1.04 -22.60 -9.87
CA HIS A 252 1.13 -22.82 -11.30
C HIS A 252 0.77 -21.51 -11.99
N PRO A 253 1.74 -20.70 -12.46
CA PRO A 253 1.44 -19.60 -13.35
C PRO A 253 0.79 -20.23 -14.56
N ASN A 254 -0.55 -20.21 -14.61
CA ASN A 254 -1.27 -20.70 -15.76
C ASN A 254 -0.65 -19.98 -16.96
N PRO A 255 0.00 -20.71 -17.91
CA PRO A 255 0.98 -20.13 -18.83
C PRO A 255 0.41 -19.09 -19.78
N SER A 256 -0.88 -18.81 -19.71
CA SER A 256 -1.43 -17.50 -20.00
C SER A 256 -2.66 -17.36 -19.12
N PRO A 257 -2.89 -16.22 -18.43
CA PRO A 257 -4.28 -15.89 -18.12
C PRO A 257 -4.96 -15.92 -19.48
N ALA A 258 -5.87 -16.87 -19.71
CA ALA A 258 -6.69 -16.88 -20.91
C ALA A 258 -7.19 -15.44 -21.03
N LEU A 259 -6.69 -14.70 -22.04
CA LEU A 259 -6.87 -13.25 -22.16
C LEU A 259 -8.29 -12.99 -21.75
N GLU A 260 -8.50 -12.30 -20.60
CA GLU A 260 -9.82 -11.95 -20.12
C GLU A 260 -10.59 -11.50 -21.35
N ARG A 261 -11.64 -12.25 -21.69
CA ARG A 261 -12.36 -12.01 -22.94
C ARG A 261 -12.64 -10.51 -22.94
N PRO A 262 -12.13 -9.77 -23.94
CA PRO A 262 -12.26 -8.33 -23.96
C PRO A 262 -13.73 -8.02 -23.73
N SER A 263 -14.02 -7.05 -22.86
CA SER A 263 -15.40 -6.69 -22.58
C SER A 263 -16.10 -6.51 -23.93
N PRO A 264 -17.33 -7.00 -24.10
CA PRO A 264 -18.01 -6.98 -25.40
C PRO A 264 -18.21 -5.55 -25.94
N TYR A 265 -17.89 -4.53 -25.13
CA TYR A 265 -17.94 -3.11 -25.46
C TYR A 265 -16.67 -2.57 -26.15
N ILE A 266 -15.55 -3.31 -26.17
CA ILE A 266 -14.37 -2.92 -26.94
C ILE A 266 -14.65 -3.18 -28.41
N SER A 267 -14.82 -2.11 -29.19
CA SER A 267 -15.17 -2.18 -30.61
C SER A 267 -14.24 -3.13 -31.39
N PRO A 268 -14.78 -3.99 -32.27
CA PRO A 268 -13.98 -4.90 -33.11
C PRO A 268 -12.96 -4.14 -33.96
N LEU A 269 -13.21 -2.88 -34.28
CA LEU A 269 -12.27 -1.98 -34.96
C LEU A 269 -11.00 -1.76 -34.13
N VAL A 270 -11.15 -1.47 -32.84
CA VAL A 270 -10.01 -1.28 -31.92
C VAL A 270 -9.21 -2.57 -31.82
N HIS A 271 -9.89 -3.72 -31.78
CA HIS A 271 -9.23 -5.01 -31.80
C HIS A 271 -8.45 -5.26 -33.09
N LEU A 272 -9.03 -4.93 -34.24
CA LEU A 272 -8.37 -5.04 -35.53
C LEU A 272 -7.16 -4.11 -35.61
N LEU A 273 -7.28 -2.86 -35.17
CA LEU A 273 -6.17 -1.90 -35.11
C LEU A 273 -5.03 -2.41 -34.21
N ILE A 274 -5.35 -2.86 -32.99
CA ILE A 274 -4.35 -3.40 -32.05
C ILE A 274 -3.66 -4.63 -32.61
N ASN A 275 -4.39 -5.54 -33.25
CA ASN A 275 -3.83 -6.79 -33.78
C ASN A 275 -3.05 -6.59 -35.09
N VAL A 276 -3.56 -5.77 -36.00
CA VAL A 276 -3.01 -5.63 -37.37
C VAL A 276 -2.00 -4.50 -37.45
N VAL A 277 -2.33 -3.30 -36.98
CA VAL A 277 -1.44 -2.13 -37.10
C VAL A 277 -0.31 -2.19 -36.09
N PHE A 278 -0.64 -2.57 -34.86
CA PHE A 278 0.34 -2.63 -33.76
C PHE A 278 0.88 -4.04 -33.52
N PHE A 279 0.62 -5.00 -34.41
CA PHE A 279 1.10 -6.38 -34.32
C PHE A 279 0.84 -7.07 -32.96
N GLY A 280 -0.22 -6.65 -32.25
CA GLY A 280 -0.53 -7.16 -30.93
C GLY A 280 0.43 -6.72 -29.80
N ILE A 281 1.43 -5.86 -30.08
CA ILE A 281 2.41 -5.37 -29.10
C ILE A 281 1.72 -4.80 -27.83
N PRO A 282 0.67 -3.96 -27.93
CA PRO A 282 0.02 -3.42 -26.73
C PRO A 282 -0.53 -4.50 -25.80
N LYS A 283 -1.04 -5.62 -26.34
CA LYS A 283 -1.57 -6.73 -25.53
C LYS A 283 -0.47 -7.42 -24.74
N THR A 284 0.68 -7.64 -25.38
CA THR A 284 1.86 -8.23 -24.75
C THR A 284 2.37 -7.34 -23.62
N TYR A 285 2.43 -6.02 -23.83
CA TYR A 285 2.81 -5.06 -22.79
C TYR A 285 1.82 -5.01 -21.63
N VAL A 286 0.51 -5.02 -21.90
CA VAL A 286 -0.52 -5.08 -20.85
C VAL A 286 -0.43 -6.39 -20.07
N ALA A 287 -0.17 -7.51 -20.73
CA ALA A 287 0.02 -8.80 -20.06
C ALA A 287 1.26 -8.76 -19.14
N TYR A 288 2.39 -8.23 -19.60
CA TYR A 288 3.58 -8.04 -18.77
C TYR A 288 3.36 -7.05 -17.64
N LEU A 289 2.68 -5.94 -17.90
CA LEU A 289 2.36 -4.94 -16.89
C LEU A 289 1.49 -5.57 -15.80
N ARG A 290 0.43 -6.29 -16.17
CA ARG A 290 -0.41 -7.02 -15.22
C ARG A 290 0.37 -8.08 -14.45
N GLN A 291 1.29 -8.78 -15.11
CA GLN A 291 2.15 -9.76 -14.45
C GLN A 291 3.11 -9.09 -13.45
N SER A 292 3.71 -7.95 -13.80
CA SER A 292 4.60 -7.20 -12.91
C SER A 292 3.86 -6.50 -11.77
N LEU A 293 2.59 -6.12 -12.00
CA LEU A 293 1.73 -5.51 -10.99
C LEU A 293 1.01 -6.54 -10.13
N LYS A 294 1.03 -7.83 -10.48
CA LYS A 294 0.38 -8.88 -9.71
C LYS A 294 1.12 -9.02 -8.38
N TYR A 295 0.50 -8.47 -7.34
CA TYR A 295 1.00 -8.58 -5.98
C TYR A 295 0.88 -10.04 -5.51
N ASN A 296 2.01 -10.74 -5.43
CA ASN A 296 2.09 -12.12 -4.94
C ASN A 296 2.48 -12.15 -3.46
N GLY A 297 1.94 -11.24 -2.65
CA GLY A 297 2.21 -11.18 -1.22
C GLY A 297 3.48 -10.40 -0.85
N ARG A 298 4.59 -10.52 -1.59
CA ARG A 298 5.86 -9.82 -1.24
C ARG A 298 6.10 -8.56 -2.08
N LEU A 299 6.33 -7.42 -1.40
CA LEU A 299 6.72 -6.16 -2.04
C LEU A 299 8.07 -6.27 -2.75
N ASP A 300 9.02 -7.01 -2.20
CA ASP A 300 10.34 -7.21 -2.83
C ASP A 300 10.24 -7.92 -4.17
N ASN A 301 9.37 -8.93 -4.28
CA ASN A 301 9.11 -9.61 -5.54
C ASN A 301 8.49 -8.65 -6.54
N MET A 302 7.55 -7.79 -6.10
CA MET A 302 6.96 -6.77 -6.97
C MET A 302 8.02 -5.76 -7.43
N ARG A 303 8.89 -5.30 -6.53
CA ARG A 303 9.99 -4.37 -6.84
C ARG A 303 10.98 -4.98 -7.83
N GLN A 304 11.36 -6.25 -7.64
CA GLN A 304 12.24 -6.98 -8.54
C GLN A 304 11.58 -7.19 -9.90
N ASN A 305 10.35 -7.71 -9.94
CA ASN A 305 9.60 -7.90 -11.18
C ASN A 305 9.40 -6.58 -11.94
N TRP A 306 9.16 -5.48 -11.22
CA TRP A 306 9.07 -4.15 -11.79
C TRP A 306 10.42 -3.67 -12.31
N GLY A 307 11.50 -3.88 -11.56
CA GLY A 307 12.86 -3.59 -11.99
C GLY A 307 13.25 -4.34 -13.26
N ASP A 308 12.91 -5.62 -13.34
CA ASP A 308 13.13 -6.47 -14.52
C ASP A 308 12.30 -6.00 -15.72
N TYR A 309 11.03 -5.66 -15.48
CA TYR A 309 10.14 -5.11 -16.50
C TYR A 309 10.68 -3.80 -17.07
N ILE A 310 11.07 -2.86 -16.20
CA ILE A 310 11.63 -1.56 -16.62
C ILE A 310 12.95 -1.76 -17.36
N SER A 311 13.84 -2.61 -16.85
CA SER A 311 15.12 -2.92 -17.51
C SER A 311 14.91 -3.51 -18.90
N ARG A 312 13.91 -4.39 -19.04
CA ARG A 312 13.50 -4.94 -20.33
C ARG A 312 12.93 -3.85 -21.25
N LEU A 313 12.05 -2.99 -20.76
CA LEU A 313 11.43 -1.91 -21.52
C LEU A 313 12.49 -0.92 -22.03
N VAL A 314 13.45 -0.55 -21.17
CA VAL A 314 14.58 0.31 -21.54
C VAL A 314 15.44 -0.35 -22.64
N ARG A 315 15.72 -1.65 -22.53
CA ARG A 315 16.48 -2.39 -23.53
C ARG A 315 15.75 -2.46 -24.88
N GLU A 316 14.45 -2.74 -24.86
CA GLU A 316 13.61 -2.76 -26.05
C GLU A 316 13.54 -1.37 -26.69
N TYR A 317 13.29 -0.32 -25.91
CA TYR A 317 13.26 1.06 -26.38
C TYR A 317 14.58 1.52 -27.01
N SER A 318 15.71 1.17 -26.39
CA SER A 318 17.05 1.42 -26.94
C SER A 318 17.25 0.74 -28.31
N SER A 319 16.77 -0.50 -28.45
CA SER A 319 16.80 -1.23 -29.72
C SER A 319 15.92 -0.56 -30.79
N PHE A 320 14.72 -0.10 -30.40
CA PHE A 320 13.84 0.65 -31.30
C PHE A 320 14.44 1.97 -31.76
N LEU A 321 15.07 2.74 -30.85
CA LEU A 321 15.77 3.98 -31.21
C LEU A 321 16.92 3.72 -32.18
N LEU A 322 17.67 2.64 -31.98
CA LEU A 322 18.75 2.26 -32.90
C LEU A 322 18.19 1.93 -34.29
N ILE A 323 17.13 1.12 -34.38
CA ILE A 323 16.49 0.77 -35.66
C ILE A 323 15.91 2.02 -36.33
N ALA A 324 15.20 2.86 -35.59
CA ALA A 324 14.62 4.11 -36.11
C ALA A 324 15.70 5.05 -36.63
N THR A 325 16.83 5.17 -35.93
CA THR A 325 17.97 6.00 -36.36
C THR A 325 18.61 5.45 -37.63
N VAL A 326 18.78 4.13 -37.74
CA VAL A 326 19.29 3.48 -38.96
C VAL A 326 18.34 3.68 -40.13
N LEU A 327 17.03 3.51 -39.92
CA LEU A 327 16.02 3.73 -40.96
C LEU A 327 16.00 5.20 -41.40
N LEU A 328 15.94 6.15 -40.46
CA LEU A 328 15.92 7.58 -40.76
C LEU A 328 17.18 8.03 -41.50
N SER A 329 18.36 7.52 -41.12
CA SER A 329 19.61 7.83 -41.82
C SER A 329 19.70 7.17 -43.22
N SER A 330 18.95 6.09 -43.46
CA SER A 330 18.87 5.45 -44.79
C SER A 330 17.93 6.16 -45.77
N VAL A 331 16.90 6.88 -45.30
CA VAL A 331 15.90 7.54 -46.16
C VAL A 331 16.53 8.54 -47.15
N PRO A 332 17.45 9.45 -46.75
CA PRO A 332 18.11 10.35 -47.70
C PRO A 332 18.89 9.60 -48.79
N SER A 333 19.51 8.47 -48.43
CA SER A 333 20.23 7.62 -49.39
C SER A 333 19.28 6.98 -50.41
N LEU A 334 18.09 6.57 -49.98
CA LEU A 334 17.06 6.03 -50.86
C LEU A 334 16.42 7.11 -51.76
N LEU A 335 16.20 8.31 -51.24
CA LEU A 335 15.66 9.42 -52.03
C LEU A 335 16.65 9.92 -53.08
N CYS A 336 17.95 9.93 -52.78
CA CYS A 336 18.99 10.32 -53.77
C CYS A 336 19.06 9.36 -54.97
N ILE A 337 18.65 8.11 -54.81
CA ILE A 337 18.64 7.12 -55.90
C ILE A 337 17.52 7.41 -56.92
N SER A 338 16.43 8.06 -56.50
CA SER A 338 15.26 8.25 -57.38
C SER A 338 15.42 9.43 -58.36
N VAL A 339 16.46 10.26 -58.24
CA VAL A 339 16.67 11.45 -59.07
C VAL A 339 17.92 11.26 -59.94
N GLY A 340 17.81 10.42 -60.96
CA GLY A 340 18.67 10.46 -62.15
C GLY A 340 20.14 10.01 -62.02
N MET A 341 20.49 9.11 -61.09
CA MET A 341 21.86 8.56 -61.07
C MET A 341 22.07 7.46 -62.13
N PRO A 342 23.18 7.47 -62.89
CA PRO A 342 23.55 6.41 -63.82
C PRO A 342 23.84 5.08 -63.07
N ASP A 343 23.42 3.95 -63.64
CA ASP A 343 23.42 2.59 -63.03
C ASP A 343 24.72 2.19 -62.32
N VAL A 344 25.87 2.71 -62.76
CA VAL A 344 27.19 2.40 -62.20
C VAL A 344 27.38 2.97 -60.78
N MET A 345 26.77 4.12 -60.46
CA MET A 345 26.85 4.68 -59.09
C MET A 345 25.94 3.95 -58.11
N LEU A 346 24.81 3.44 -58.59
CA LEU A 346 23.84 2.66 -57.81
C LEU A 346 24.47 1.37 -57.24
N ALA A 347 25.21 0.62 -58.06
CA ALA A 347 25.89 -0.59 -57.62
C ALA A 347 26.94 -0.32 -56.53
N ARG A 348 27.69 0.78 -56.65
CA ARG A 348 28.71 1.18 -55.65
C ARG A 348 28.09 1.57 -54.31
N GLN A 349 27.00 2.32 -54.34
CA GLN A 349 26.32 2.78 -53.13
C GLN A 349 25.60 1.63 -52.42
N TYR A 350 25.00 0.69 -53.17
CA TYR A 350 24.44 -0.53 -52.61
C TYR A 350 25.50 -1.39 -51.92
N HIS A 351 26.68 -1.57 -52.53
CA HIS A 351 27.78 -2.34 -51.93
C HIS A 351 28.34 -1.68 -50.67
N PHE A 352 28.37 -0.35 -50.63
CA PHE A 352 28.77 0.43 -49.45
C PHE A 352 27.76 0.31 -48.29
N LEU A 353 26.46 0.43 -48.57
CA LEU A 353 25.42 0.25 -47.56
C LEU A 353 25.39 -1.19 -47.02
N ARG A 354 25.49 -2.19 -47.91
CA ARG A 354 25.55 -3.60 -47.53
C ARG A 354 26.74 -3.91 -46.62
N SER A 355 27.92 -3.37 -46.92
CA SER A 355 29.11 -3.58 -46.08
C SER A 355 28.99 -2.89 -44.71
N ARG A 356 28.37 -1.70 -44.63
CA ARG A 356 28.08 -1.02 -43.36
C ARG A 356 27.09 -1.80 -42.48
N VAL A 357 26.01 -2.32 -43.08
CA VAL A 357 25.01 -3.13 -42.37
C VAL A 357 25.63 -4.42 -41.84
N LEU A 358 26.40 -5.13 -42.66
CA LEU A 358 27.10 -6.36 -42.23
C LEU A 358 28.12 -6.10 -41.13
N LEU A 359 28.84 -4.97 -41.18
CA LEU A 359 29.78 -4.59 -40.12
C LEU A 359 29.07 -4.29 -38.80
N GLN A 360 27.89 -3.65 -38.87
CA GLN A 360 27.11 -3.30 -37.68
C GLN A 360 26.46 -4.55 -37.06
N ASP A 361 25.98 -5.48 -37.89
CA ASP A 361 25.49 -6.79 -37.46
C ASP A 361 26.60 -7.62 -36.79
N ALA A 362 27.81 -7.65 -37.36
CA ALA A 362 28.96 -8.33 -36.77
C ALA A 362 29.35 -7.76 -35.39
N LYS A 363 29.35 -6.42 -35.25
CA LYS A 363 29.59 -5.76 -33.96
C LYS A 363 28.52 -6.10 -32.93
N TRP A 364 27.25 -6.12 -33.35
CA TRP A 364 26.14 -6.47 -32.48
C TRP A 364 26.24 -7.93 -32.00
N GLN A 365 26.54 -8.88 -32.90
CA GLN A 365 26.76 -10.28 -32.51
C GLN A 365 27.94 -10.44 -31.55
N GLN A 366 29.02 -9.69 -31.74
CA GLN A 366 30.16 -9.70 -30.83
C GLN A 366 29.78 -9.20 -29.44
N GLN A 367 28.97 -8.13 -29.36
CA GLN A 367 28.50 -7.57 -28.10
C GLN A 367 27.52 -8.50 -27.36
N CYS A 368 26.65 -9.20 -28.08
CA CYS A 368 25.79 -10.23 -27.48
C CYS A 368 26.57 -11.43 -26.94
N ARG A 369 27.72 -11.78 -27.55
CA ARG A 369 28.58 -12.87 -27.06
C ARG A 369 29.44 -12.47 -25.87
N SER A 370 29.75 -11.18 -25.69
CA SER A 370 30.62 -10.69 -24.61
C SER A 370 29.87 -10.31 -23.33
N SER A 371 28.54 -10.30 -23.32
CA SER A 371 27.78 -10.03 -22.09
C SER A 371 27.85 -11.27 -21.17
N PRO A 372 28.37 -11.16 -19.94
CA PRO A 372 28.35 -12.26 -18.98
C PRO A 372 26.91 -12.69 -18.73
N ARG A 373 26.68 -14.01 -18.70
CA ARG A 373 25.40 -14.60 -18.31
C ARG A 373 25.18 -14.51 -16.81
#